data_AF-A0A1Q9V967-F1
#
_entry.id   AF-A0A1Q9V967-F1
#
_cell.length_a   1.000
_cell.length_b   1.000
_cell.length_c   1.000
_cell.angle_alpha   90.00
_cell.angle_beta   90.00
_cell.angle_gamma   90.00
#
_symmetry.space_group_name_H-M   'P 1'
#
loop_
_entity.id
_entity.type
_entity.pdbx_description
1 polymer ?
#
loop_
_entity_poly.entity_id
_entity_poly.type
_entity_poly.pdbx_seq_one_letter_code
_entity_poly.pdbx_strand_id
1 'polypeptide(L)' 'MDAAASTAVNATYAMWRKFSGSTLGRGVFSTAMCLRVPYFRTVLPMVRDMRPGRCEVAAPKWWGVHNHP' A
#
# COMPACT_ATOMS: atom_id res chain seq x y z
N MET A 1 25.51 -3.99 15.05
CA MET A 1 24.57 -5.10 15.29
C MET A 1 23.34 -4.84 14.44
N ASP A 2 23.41 -5.15 13.14
CA ASP A 2 22.28 -5.00 12.22
C ASP A 2 21.45 -6.28 12.26
N ALA A 3 20.35 -6.23 13.00
CA ALA A 3 19.37 -7.31 13.00
C ALA A 3 18.70 -7.34 11.61
N ALA A 4 19.23 -8.16 10.70
CA ALA A 4 18.59 -8.47 9.43
C ALA A 4 17.26 -9.19 9.71
N ALA A 5 16.19 -8.40 9.77
CA ALA A 5 14.84 -8.91 9.93
C ALA A 5 14.53 -9.91 8.81
N SER A 6 13.98 -11.07 9.19
CA SER A 6 13.58 -12.13 8.27
C SER A 6 12.67 -11.59 7.16
N THR A 7 13.13 -11.72 5.91
CA THR A 7 12.41 -11.36 4.69
C THR A 7 11.38 -12.44 4.32
N ALA A 8 10.47 -12.76 5.24
CA ALA A 8 9.40 -13.70 4.91
C ALA A 8 8.51 -13.07 3.82
N VAL A 9 8.50 -13.67 2.63
CA VAL A 9 7.61 -13.26 1.55
C VAL A 9 6.19 -13.64 1.96
N ASN A 10 5.44 -12.65 2.44
CA ASN A 10 4.01 -12.81 2.68
C ASN A 10 3.21 -12.61 1.38
N ALA A 11 1.96 -13.09 1.37
CA ALA A 11 1.08 -13.03 0.20
C ALA A 11 0.91 -11.60 -0.35
N THR A 12 0.83 -10.59 0.53
CA THR A 12 0.71 -9.18 0.15
C THR A 12 1.94 -8.71 -0.62
N TYR A 13 3.15 -9.01 -0.13
CA TYR A 13 4.40 -8.63 -0.78
C TYR A 13 4.60 -9.38 -2.10
N ALA A 14 4.18 -10.66 -2.17
CA ALA A 14 4.19 -11.42 -3.42
C ALA A 14 3.25 -10.80 -4.48
N MET A 15 2.03 -10.40 -4.08
CA MET A 15 1.11 -9.70 -4.98
C MET A 15 1.65 -8.35 -5.41
N TRP A 16 2.22 -7.57 -4.49
CA TRP A 16 2.85 -6.29 -4.81
C TRP A 16 3.91 -6.46 -5.90
N ARG A 17 4.86 -7.39 -5.71
CA ARG A 17 5.92 -7.68 -6.71
C ARG A 17 5.38 -8.05 -8.09
N LYS A 18 4.20 -8.68 -8.16
CA LYS A 18 3.56 -9.06 -9.43
C LYS A 18 2.96 -7.87 -10.17
N PHE A 19 2.42 -6.89 -9.46
CA PHE A 19 1.66 -5.78 -10.06
C PHE A 19 2.40 -4.44 -10.06
N SER A 20 3.44 -4.25 -9.25
CA SER A 20 4.04 -2.93 -9.01
C SER A 20 4.94 -2.41 -10.14
N GLY A 21 5.14 -3.17 -11.22
CA GLY A 21 6.01 -2.80 -12.35
C GLY A 21 5.57 -1.58 -13.15
N SER A 22 4.35 -1.05 -12.92
CA SER A 22 3.84 0.15 -13.57
C SER A 22 2.99 1.00 -12.62
N THR A 23 2.70 2.24 -12.98
CA THR A 23 1.76 3.12 -12.24
C THR A 23 0.36 2.53 -12.19
N LEU A 24 -0.12 1.99 -13.32
CA LEU A 24 -1.43 1.33 -13.42
C LEU A 24 -1.51 0.12 -12.50
N GLY A 25 -0.50 -0.75 -12.51
CA GLY A 25 -0.50 -1.96 -11.68
C GLY A 25 -0.43 -1.66 -10.18
N ARG A 26 0.28 -0.60 -9.77
CA ARG A 26 0.23 -0.08 -8.39
C ARG A 26 -1.17 0.44 -8.02
N GLY A 27 -1.87 1.06 -8.97
CA GLY A 27 -3.27 1.46 -8.82
C GLY A 27 -4.20 0.27 -8.64
N VAL A 28 -4.11 -0.75 -9.51
CA VAL A 28 -4.90 -1.99 -9.40
C VAL A 28 -4.68 -2.66 -8.05
N PHE A 29 -3.42 -2.78 -7.60
CA PHE A 29 -3.08 -3.34 -6.30
C PHE A 29 -3.75 -2.55 -5.16
N SER A 30 -3.61 -1.23 -5.17
CA SER A 30 -4.13 -0.36 -4.10
C SER A 30 -5.66 -0.40 -4.04
N THR A 31 -6.34 -0.39 -5.20
CA THR A 31 -7.79 -0.57 -5.30
C THR A 31 -8.23 -1.93 -4.77
N ALA A 32 -7.52 -3.01 -5.11
CA ALA A 32 -7.82 -4.34 -4.59
C ALA A 32 -7.67 -4.40 -3.05
N MET A 33 -6.66 -3.73 -2.49
CA MET A 33 -6.51 -3.61 -1.03
C MET A 33 -7.66 -2.84 -0.39
N CYS A 34 -8.15 -1.77 -1.01
CA CYS A 34 -9.35 -1.06 -0.55
C CYS A 34 -10.58 -1.99 -0.51
N LEU A 35 -10.75 -2.88 -1.48
CA LEU A 35 -11.84 -3.87 -1.46
C LEU A 35 -11.65 -4.93 -0.37
N ARG A 36 -10.41 -5.39 -0.16
CA ARG A 36 -10.06 -6.46 0.79
C ARG A 36 -10.02 -6.00 2.25
N VAL A 37 -9.68 -4.74 2.48
CA VAL A 37 -9.51 -4.10 3.80
C VAL A 37 -10.45 -2.89 3.85
N PRO A 38 -11.70 -3.05 4.32
CA PRO A 38 -12.75 -2.05 4.14
C PRO A 38 -12.39 -0.64 4.63
N TYR A 39 -11.61 -0.51 5.71
CA TYR A 39 -11.16 0.78 6.22
C TYR A 39 -10.33 1.56 5.19
N PHE A 40 -9.54 0.90 4.33
CA PHE A 40 -8.72 1.61 3.34
C PHE A 40 -9.55 2.39 2.33
N ARG A 41 -10.82 2.05 2.13
CA ARG A 41 -11.74 2.80 1.26
C ARG A 41 -11.98 4.23 1.76
N THR A 42 -11.79 4.51 3.05
CA THR A 42 -12.05 5.84 3.63
C THR A 42 -10.88 6.80 3.45
N VAL A 43 -9.64 6.29 3.36
CA VAL A 43 -8.44 7.12 3.21
C VAL A 43 -7.80 7.01 1.82
N LEU A 44 -8.25 6.05 1.00
CA LEU A 44 -7.82 5.82 -0.38
C LEU A 44 -6.29 5.78 -0.54
N PRO A 45 -5.58 4.90 0.21
CA PRO A 45 -4.13 4.86 0.18
C PRO A 45 -3.62 4.27 -1.14
N MET A 46 -2.51 4.82 -1.62
CA MET A 46 -1.81 4.40 -2.82
C MET A 46 -0.38 3.99 -2.46
N VAL A 47 -0.06 2.71 -2.65
CA VAL A 47 1.29 2.20 -2.39
C VAL A 47 2.25 2.66 -3.49
N ARG A 48 3.40 3.20 -3.10
CA ARG A 48 4.42 3.76 -4.01
C ARG A 48 5.64 2.85 -4.12
N ASP A 49 6.11 2.35 -2.98
CA ASP A 49 7.24 1.42 -2.83
C ASP A 49 6.90 0.41 -1.73
N MET A 50 7.34 -0.83 -1.90
CA MET A 50 7.29 -1.85 -0.86
C MET A 50 8.45 -2.81 -1.07
N ARG A 51 9.24 -2.97 -0.01
CA ARG A 51 10.40 -3.87 0.08
C ARG A 51 10.51 -4.38 1.52
N PRO A 52 11.32 -5.42 1.78
CA PRO A 52 11.48 -5.94 3.13
C PRO A 52 11.92 -4.83 4.09
N GLY A 53 11.18 -4.66 5.19
CA GLY A 53 11.44 -3.61 6.18
C GLY A 53 11.01 -2.19 5.79
N ARG A 54 10.39 -1.96 4.61
CA ARG A 54 9.94 -0.61 4.21
C ARG A 54 8.73 -0.63 3.28
N CYS A 55 7.75 0.22 3.57
CA CYS A 55 6.62 0.48 2.70
C CYS A 55 6.38 1.99 2.64
N GLU A 56 6.29 2.55 1.44
CA GLU A 56 5.90 3.94 1.21
C GLU A 56 4.49 3.98 0.64
N VAL A 57 3.65 4.82 1.24
CA VAL A 57 2.27 5.03 0.82
C VAL A 57 1.97 6.52 0.75
N ALA A 58 1.09 6.90 -0.16
CA ALA A 58 0.54 8.25 -0.26
C ALA A 58 -0.98 8.17 -0.20
N ALA A 59 -1.62 9.14 0.45
CA ALA A 59 -3.08 9.28 0.44
C ALA A 59 -3.44 10.68 -0.06
N PRO A 60 -4.53 10.82 -0.84
CA PRO A 60 -5.00 12.14 -1.25
C PRO A 60 -5.53 12.91 -0.05
N LYS A 61 -5.36 14.24 -0.04
CA LYS A 61 -6.10 15.12 0.87
C LYS A 61 -7.45 15.43 0.22
N TRP A 62 -8.54 14.97 0.83
CA TRP A 62 -9.90 15.10 0.28
C TRP A 62 -10.94 15.15 1.39
N TRP A 63 -12.17 15.58 1.09
CA TRP A 63 -13.21 15.85 2.08
C TRP A 63 -13.44 14.69 3.07
N GLY A 64 -13.33 13.43 2.64
CA GLY A 64 -13.50 12.25 3.50
C GLY A 64 -12.41 12.05 4.57
N VAL A 65 -11.28 12.77 4.47
CA VAL A 65 -10.18 12.77 5.46
C VAL A 65 -9.89 14.17 6.02
N HIS A 66 -10.70 15.17 5.67
CA HIS A 66 -10.59 16.47 6.32
C HIS A 66 -11.19 16.37 7.72
N ASN A 67 -10.48 16.95 8.68
CA ASN A 67 -11.02 17.18 10.00
C ASN A 67 -11.93 18.42 9.98
N HIS A 68 -12.35 18.85 11.16
CA HIS A 68 -13.06 20.11 11.33
C HIS A 68 -12.28 21.30 10.70
N PRO A 69 -13.00 22.33 10.23
CA PRO A 69 -12.40 23.57 9.72
C PRO A 69 -11.41 24.22 10.68
#